data_AF-A0A2N2LYV3-F1
#
_entry.id   AF-A0A2N2LYV3-F1
#
_cell.length_a   1.000
_cell.length_b   1.000
_cell.length_c   1.000
_cell.angle_alpha   90.00
_cell.angle_beta   90.00
_cell.angle_gamma   90.00
#
_symmetry.space_group_name_H-M   'P 1'
#
loop_
_entity.id
_entity.type
_entity.pdbx_description
1 polymer ?
#
loop_
_entity_poly.entity_id
_entity_poly.type
_entity_poly.pdbx_seq_one_letter_code
_entity_poly.pdbx_strand_id
1 'polypeptide(L)'
;MFFRKSRIFYFGIIAVYLISCSPKPIIINNPIQYTIESSSTVNVKVIWTDTHTPSPQPTMTSTSTRTPSITPTLTSTSTPSPTPTYSILRGEVIAEHVSCFYGPHKSYLYKYGLLGGSNLEIIGRNVDTNYIEIRATGGTNPCWMNSEWMNIKGDINVIEPIDPKDIVLPESPYYGPLTGVQAVRNGKIVTISWNLLAISPGKDSLQYPYLVETWLCQNGKIVFFPIGSWTNSIDVEDQTGCIEPSYARVYGVEKHGYTPPVEIPWPIISK
;
A
#
# COMPACT_ATOMS: atom_id res chain seq x y z
N MET A 1 51.64 30.62 -40.01
CA MET A 1 51.50 29.69 -41.15
C MET A 1 50.75 28.46 -40.66
N PHE A 2 49.44 28.38 -40.89
CA PHE A 2 48.70 27.16 -41.26
C PHE A 2 47.24 27.56 -41.54
N PHE A 3 46.75 27.09 -42.68
CA PHE A 3 45.56 27.55 -43.37
C PHE A 3 44.27 26.88 -42.86
N ARG A 4 43.20 27.69 -42.84
CA ARG A 4 41.77 27.39 -42.95
C ARG A 4 41.36 26.01 -43.53
N LYS A 5 40.31 25.42 -42.96
CA LYS A 5 39.15 24.94 -43.75
C LYS A 5 37.88 24.93 -42.90
N SER A 6 37.05 25.94 -43.12
CA SER A 6 35.68 26.03 -42.62
C SER A 6 34.80 25.09 -43.46
N ARG A 7 34.08 24.17 -42.82
CA ARG A 7 33.05 23.35 -43.46
C ARG A 7 31.70 23.89 -43.03
N ILE A 8 31.05 24.60 -43.95
CA ILE A 8 29.65 25.02 -43.87
C ILE A 8 28.80 23.78 -44.13
N PHE A 9 28.06 23.33 -43.11
CA PHE A 9 27.01 22.33 -43.26
C PHE A 9 25.68 23.06 -43.53
N TYR A 10 25.22 23.01 -44.77
CA TYR A 10 23.82 23.24 -45.10
C TYR A 10 23.09 21.90 -44.96
N PHE A 11 22.20 21.76 -43.98
CA PHE A 11 21.19 20.72 -43.98
C PHE A 11 19.82 21.37 -43.82
N GLY A 12 18.99 21.14 -44.84
CA GLY A 12 17.71 21.79 -45.06
C GLY A 12 16.68 21.50 -43.98
N ILE A 13 15.86 22.52 -43.71
CA ILE A 13 14.64 22.44 -42.94
C ILE A 13 13.61 21.67 -43.76
N ILE A 14 13.35 20.42 -43.38
CA ILE A 14 12.19 19.65 -43.86
C ILE A 14 11.01 20.01 -42.95
N ALA A 15 10.09 20.83 -43.47
CA ALA A 15 8.82 21.13 -42.83
C ALA A 15 7.86 19.94 -43.05
N VAL A 16 7.71 19.09 -42.03
CA VAL A 16 6.69 18.04 -42.01
C VAL A 16 5.36 18.69 -41.59
N TYR A 17 4.44 18.85 -42.54
CA TYR A 17 3.04 19.19 -42.24
C TYR A 17 2.35 17.96 -41.64
N LEU A 18 2.22 17.92 -40.32
CA LEU A 18 1.34 16.98 -39.64
C LEU A 18 -0.10 17.49 -39.77
N ILE A 19 -0.89 16.81 -40.59
CA ILE A 19 -2.35 16.98 -40.66
C ILE A 19 -2.92 16.29 -39.41
N SER A 20 -3.28 17.06 -38.38
CA SER A 20 -4.02 16.53 -37.24
C SER A 20 -5.47 16.27 -37.65
N CYS A 21 -5.89 15.02 -37.53
CA CYS A 21 -7.30 14.67 -37.61
C CYS A 21 -7.91 14.93 -36.22
N SER A 22 -8.63 16.03 -36.06
CA SER A 22 -9.43 16.27 -34.85
C SER A 22 -10.57 15.24 -34.79
N PRO A 23 -10.71 14.45 -33.71
CA PRO A 23 -11.88 13.58 -33.57
C PRO A 23 -13.13 14.45 -33.42
N LYS A 24 -14.10 14.19 -34.32
CA LYS A 24 -15.41 14.82 -34.33
C LYS A 24 -16.13 14.51 -33.00
N PRO A 25 -16.67 15.51 -32.28
CA PRO A 25 -17.42 15.24 -31.05
C PRO A 25 -18.69 14.43 -31.39
N ILE A 26 -18.81 13.28 -30.74
CA ILE A 26 -20.04 12.47 -30.77
C ILE A 26 -21.04 13.15 -29.84
N ILE A 27 -22.07 13.76 -30.42
CA ILE A 27 -23.22 14.28 -29.70
C ILE A 27 -24.13 13.09 -29.38
N ILE A 28 -24.16 12.67 -28.11
CA ILE A 28 -25.14 11.70 -27.60
C ILE A 28 -26.36 12.50 -27.15
N ASN A 29 -27.33 12.70 -28.04
CA ASN A 29 -28.65 13.15 -27.67
C ASN A 29 -29.47 11.92 -27.24
N ASN A 30 -29.56 11.65 -25.94
CA ASN A 30 -30.75 10.99 -25.39
C ASN A 30 -30.86 11.20 -23.87
N PRO A 31 -31.81 12.04 -23.39
CA PRO A 31 -32.21 11.98 -22.00
C PRO A 31 -33.10 10.74 -21.80
N ILE A 32 -32.57 9.71 -21.17
CA ILE A 32 -33.40 8.64 -20.61
C ILE A 32 -34.09 9.23 -19.39
N GLN A 33 -35.38 9.56 -19.55
CA GLN A 33 -36.27 9.92 -18.46
C GLN A 33 -36.48 8.68 -17.58
N TYR A 34 -35.98 8.72 -16.35
CA TYR A 34 -36.36 7.75 -15.32
C TYR A 34 -37.64 8.23 -14.65
N THR A 35 -38.74 7.54 -14.91
CA THR A 35 -39.99 7.69 -14.17
C THR A 35 -39.81 6.99 -12.81
N ILE A 36 -39.82 7.77 -11.73
CA ILE A 36 -39.93 7.22 -10.37
C ILE A 36 -41.41 6.99 -10.10
N GLU A 37 -41.84 5.73 -10.09
CA GLU A 37 -43.15 5.35 -9.57
C GLU A 37 -43.17 5.50 -8.04
N SER A 38 -44.15 6.25 -7.57
CA SER A 38 -44.45 6.48 -6.17
C SER A 38 -44.98 5.19 -5.53
N SER A 39 -44.23 4.65 -4.57
CA SER A 39 -44.65 3.50 -3.76
C SER A 39 -45.68 3.94 -2.71
N SER A 40 -46.86 3.32 -2.75
CA SER A 40 -47.93 3.47 -1.77
C SER A 40 -47.52 3.04 -0.36
N THR A 41 -47.94 3.81 0.65
CA THR A 41 -47.79 3.53 2.07
C THR A 41 -48.70 2.38 2.53
N VAL A 42 -48.12 1.32 3.11
CA VAL A 42 -48.86 0.23 3.75
C VAL A 42 -49.02 0.56 5.24
N ASN A 43 -50.24 0.85 5.66
CA ASN A 43 -50.60 0.96 7.08
C ASN A 43 -50.80 -0.45 7.66
N VAL A 44 -49.81 -0.93 8.42
CA VAL A 44 -49.94 -2.17 9.20
C VAL A 44 -50.63 -1.86 10.53
N LYS A 45 -51.86 -2.34 10.68
CA LYS A 45 -52.61 -2.31 11.95
C LYS A 45 -52.16 -3.48 12.83
N VAL A 46 -51.40 -3.18 13.89
CA VAL A 46 -51.00 -4.17 14.89
C VAL A 46 -52.20 -4.49 15.79
N ILE A 47 -52.59 -5.77 15.83
CA ILE A 47 -53.60 -6.31 16.75
C ILE A 47 -52.83 -7.13 17.80
N TRP A 48 -52.90 -6.70 19.05
CA TRP A 48 -52.37 -7.46 20.19
C TRP A 48 -53.42 -8.46 20.65
N THR A 49 -53.02 -9.74 20.73
CA THR A 49 -53.84 -10.83 21.27
C THR A 49 -53.18 -11.31 22.55
N ASP A 50 -53.77 -10.99 23.70
CA ASP A 50 -53.31 -11.48 25.00
C ASP A 50 -53.56 -12.99 25.11
N THR A 51 -52.47 -13.75 25.22
CA THR A 51 -52.51 -15.19 25.40
C THR A 51 -52.05 -15.52 26.81
N HIS A 52 -53.00 -15.79 27.71
CA HIS A 52 -52.70 -16.21 29.08
C HIS A 52 -52.07 -17.60 29.08
N THR A 53 -50.81 -17.67 29.50
CA THR A 53 -50.03 -18.91 29.64
C THR A 53 -50.08 -19.36 31.11
N PRO A 54 -50.42 -20.63 31.43
CA PRO A 54 -50.48 -21.10 32.81
C PRO A 54 -49.07 -21.27 33.40
N SER A 55 -48.92 -20.77 34.63
CA SER A 55 -47.71 -20.78 35.44
C SER A 55 -47.37 -22.19 35.96
N PRO A 56 -46.11 -22.66 35.89
CA PRO A 56 -45.71 -23.95 36.45
C PRO A 56 -45.52 -23.88 37.97
N GLN A 57 -46.05 -24.90 38.65
CA GLN A 57 -45.94 -25.17 40.08
C GLN A 57 -44.49 -25.52 40.48
N PRO A 58 -43.97 -25.03 41.62
CA PRO A 58 -42.60 -25.33 42.04
C PRO A 58 -42.50 -26.77 42.55
N THR A 59 -41.58 -27.54 41.95
CA THR A 59 -41.20 -28.89 42.41
C THR A 59 -39.96 -28.76 43.28
N MET A 60 -40.06 -29.11 44.57
CA MET A 60 -38.90 -29.12 45.47
C MET A 60 -37.89 -30.17 45.01
N THR A 61 -36.76 -29.69 44.47
CA THR A 61 -35.63 -30.53 44.06
C THR A 61 -34.53 -30.33 45.09
N SER A 62 -34.06 -31.41 45.72
CA SER A 62 -32.96 -31.35 46.69
C SER A 62 -31.64 -31.10 45.97
N THR A 63 -31.16 -29.86 46.04
CA THR A 63 -29.87 -29.46 45.46
C THR A 63 -28.74 -29.86 46.40
N SER A 64 -27.93 -30.87 46.04
CA SER A 64 -26.68 -31.14 46.77
C SER A 64 -25.66 -30.05 46.43
N THR A 65 -25.37 -29.16 47.37
CA THR A 65 -24.36 -28.11 47.23
C THR A 65 -22.98 -28.76 47.20
N ARG A 66 -22.37 -28.85 46.01
CA ARG A 66 -20.96 -29.24 45.86
C ARG A 66 -20.08 -28.08 46.28
N THR A 67 -19.26 -28.30 47.30
CA THR A 67 -18.21 -27.39 47.76
C THR A 67 -17.27 -27.05 46.60
N PRO A 68 -16.93 -25.77 46.34
CA PRO A 68 -15.97 -25.42 45.31
C PRO A 68 -14.59 -25.97 45.69
N SER A 69 -14.07 -26.88 44.88
CA SER A 69 -12.70 -27.34 44.98
C SER A 69 -11.79 -26.26 44.39
N ILE A 70 -10.89 -25.73 45.20
CA ILE A 70 -9.76 -24.90 44.76
C ILE A 70 -8.90 -25.74 43.82
N THR A 71 -9.17 -25.62 42.53
CA THR A 71 -8.32 -26.20 41.48
C THR A 71 -7.12 -25.27 41.35
N PRO A 72 -5.86 -25.76 41.47
CA PRO A 72 -4.70 -24.92 41.22
C PRO A 72 -4.76 -24.44 39.77
N THR A 73 -4.97 -23.14 39.57
CA THR A 73 -4.88 -22.51 38.26
C THR A 73 -3.43 -22.66 37.79
N LEU A 74 -3.21 -23.45 36.75
CA LEU A 74 -1.90 -23.55 36.11
C LEU A 74 -1.50 -22.16 35.63
N THR A 75 -0.54 -21.54 36.31
CA THR A 75 0.11 -20.31 35.85
C THR A 75 0.87 -20.66 34.57
N SER A 76 0.37 -20.20 33.43
CA SER A 76 1.08 -20.33 32.15
C SER A 76 2.42 -19.62 32.28
N THR A 77 3.48 -20.39 32.47
CA THR A 77 4.85 -19.87 32.47
C THR A 77 5.17 -19.55 31.02
N SER A 78 5.29 -18.27 30.68
CA SER A 78 5.72 -17.85 29.36
C SER A 78 7.11 -18.39 29.12
N THR A 79 7.20 -19.41 28.27
CA THR A 79 8.49 -19.91 27.80
C THR A 79 9.03 -18.85 26.83
N PRO A 80 10.26 -18.34 27.01
CA PRO A 80 10.83 -17.41 26.04
C PRO A 80 10.90 -18.11 24.68
N SER A 81 10.20 -17.56 23.69
CA SER A 81 10.32 -18.01 22.30
C SER A 81 11.72 -17.68 21.81
N PRO A 82 12.41 -18.57 21.06
CA PRO A 82 13.70 -18.23 20.48
C PRO A 82 13.56 -17.01 19.56
N THR A 83 14.33 -15.95 19.82
CA THR A 83 14.44 -14.83 18.90
C THR A 83 15.21 -15.29 17.66
N PRO A 84 14.66 -15.11 16.44
CA PRO A 84 15.38 -15.47 15.22
C PRO A 84 16.70 -14.70 15.17
N THR A 85 17.78 -15.40 14.78
CA THR A 85 19.09 -14.78 14.56
C THR A 85 19.29 -14.58 13.07
N TYR A 86 19.26 -13.31 12.64
CA TYR A 86 19.49 -12.94 11.24
C TYR A 86 20.96 -12.61 10.98
N SER A 87 21.39 -12.80 9.73
CA SER A 87 22.75 -12.51 9.29
C SER A 87 22.80 -11.25 8.43
N ILE A 88 23.89 -10.50 8.55
CA ILE A 88 24.23 -9.42 7.62
C ILE A 88 25.05 -10.02 6.48
N LEU A 89 24.56 -9.88 5.25
CA LEU A 89 25.30 -10.30 4.06
C LEU A 89 26.11 -9.15 3.46
N ARG A 90 26.97 -9.51 2.50
CA ARG A 90 27.71 -8.56 1.66
C ARG A 90 27.23 -8.66 0.23
N GLY A 91 27.22 -7.53 -0.47
CA GLY A 91 26.97 -7.51 -1.90
C GLY A 91 27.73 -6.40 -2.60
N GLU A 92 27.89 -6.55 -3.91
CA GLU A 92 28.46 -5.52 -4.78
C GLU A 92 27.40 -5.02 -5.76
N VAL A 93 27.26 -3.70 -5.87
CA VAL A 93 26.35 -3.07 -6.84
C VAL A 93 26.87 -3.32 -8.26
N ILE A 94 26.06 -3.94 -9.12
CA ILE A 94 26.49 -4.34 -10.47
C ILE A 94 26.12 -3.34 -11.57
N ALA A 95 25.13 -2.47 -11.34
CA ALA A 95 24.77 -1.42 -12.27
C ALA A 95 25.56 -0.13 -12.00
N GLU A 96 25.87 0.63 -13.05
CA GLU A 96 26.68 1.86 -12.96
C GLU A 96 26.08 2.88 -11.99
N HIS A 97 24.75 3.06 -12.08
CA HIS A 97 23.98 3.94 -11.21
C HIS A 97 22.69 3.25 -10.79
N VAL A 98 22.41 3.23 -9.48
CA VAL A 98 21.16 2.66 -8.94
C VAL A 98 20.52 3.64 -7.97
N SER A 99 19.22 3.85 -8.10
CA SER A 99 18.45 4.62 -7.13
C SER A 99 18.22 3.81 -5.86
N CYS A 100 18.45 4.45 -4.72
CA CYS A 100 18.08 3.93 -3.42
C CYS A 100 16.93 4.73 -2.82
N PHE A 101 16.03 4.07 -2.12
CA PHE A 101 14.73 4.60 -1.70
C PHE A 101 14.55 4.56 -0.18
N TYR A 102 13.56 5.30 0.33
CA TYR A 102 13.17 5.25 1.75
C TYR A 102 12.41 3.97 2.14
N GLY A 103 11.88 3.21 1.18
CA GLY A 103 11.17 1.96 1.43
C GLY A 103 11.30 0.95 0.29
N PRO A 104 10.76 -0.27 0.44
CA PRO A 104 11.08 -1.47 -0.33
C PRO A 104 10.46 -1.51 -1.74
N HIS A 105 10.41 -0.38 -2.44
CA HIS A 105 9.96 -0.29 -3.83
C HIS A 105 10.33 1.05 -4.48
N LYS A 106 10.34 1.12 -5.81
CA LYS A 106 10.58 2.36 -6.56
C LYS A 106 9.47 3.42 -6.42
N SER A 107 8.33 3.08 -5.80
CA SER A 107 7.25 4.03 -5.51
C SER A 107 7.56 4.94 -4.33
N TYR A 108 8.51 4.56 -3.47
CA TYR A 108 8.97 5.39 -2.38
C TYR A 108 9.86 6.51 -2.93
N LEU A 109 9.94 7.61 -2.19
CA LEU A 109 10.88 8.69 -2.44
C LEU A 109 12.31 8.15 -2.58
N TYR A 110 12.98 8.59 -3.63
CA TYR A 110 14.41 8.53 -3.79
C TYR A 110 15.11 9.17 -2.57
N LYS A 111 16.14 8.48 -2.08
CA LYS A 111 16.98 8.90 -0.95
C LYS A 111 18.37 9.33 -1.43
N TYR A 112 19.08 8.45 -2.12
CA TYR A 112 20.37 8.74 -2.75
C TYR A 112 20.73 7.69 -3.81
N GLY A 113 21.76 7.97 -4.61
CA GLY A 113 22.26 7.09 -5.66
C GLY A 113 23.41 6.23 -5.16
N LEU A 114 23.46 5.00 -5.64
CA LEU A 114 24.57 4.07 -5.49
C LEU A 114 25.35 3.98 -6.79
N LEU A 115 26.66 3.78 -6.67
CA LEU A 115 27.56 3.59 -7.81
C LEU A 115 27.95 2.12 -7.94
N GLY A 116 28.11 1.66 -9.17
CA GLY A 116 28.64 0.33 -9.49
C GLY A 116 29.99 0.06 -8.80
N GLY A 117 30.21 -1.19 -8.38
CA GLY A 117 31.39 -1.62 -7.63
C GLY A 117 31.34 -1.33 -6.12
N SER A 118 30.34 -0.58 -5.64
CA SER A 118 30.17 -0.34 -4.20
C SER A 118 29.89 -1.64 -3.46
N ASN A 119 30.73 -1.98 -2.46
CA ASN A 119 30.53 -3.14 -1.61
C ASN A 119 29.79 -2.73 -0.31
N LEU A 120 28.59 -3.26 -0.12
CA LEU A 120 27.65 -2.84 0.92
C LEU A 120 27.21 -4.00 1.82
N GLU A 121 26.70 -3.67 3.00
CA GLU A 121 25.98 -4.61 3.87
C GLU A 121 24.54 -4.70 3.40
N ILE A 122 23.99 -5.92 3.45
CA ILE A 122 22.58 -6.20 3.25
C ILE A 122 22.03 -6.63 4.61
N ILE A 123 21.18 -5.80 5.18
CA ILE A 123 20.75 -5.90 6.58
C ILE A 123 19.28 -6.33 6.72
N GLY A 124 18.49 -6.13 5.66
CA GLY A 124 17.08 -6.45 5.66
C GLY A 124 16.59 -6.81 4.27
N ARG A 125 15.41 -7.42 4.20
CA ARG A 125 14.68 -7.66 2.96
C ARG A 125 13.19 -7.49 3.18
N ASN A 126 12.48 -7.13 2.12
CA ASN A 126 11.05 -7.32 2.11
C ASN A 126 10.74 -8.70 1.52
N VAL A 127 9.73 -9.38 2.06
CA VAL A 127 9.38 -10.74 1.63
C VAL A 127 8.46 -10.77 0.40
N ASP A 128 7.74 -9.67 0.16
CA ASP A 128 6.72 -9.57 -0.89
C ASP A 128 7.22 -8.78 -2.11
N THR A 129 8.26 -7.95 -1.95
CA THR A 129 8.93 -7.25 -3.04
C THR A 129 10.34 -7.79 -3.24
N ASN A 130 10.95 -7.49 -4.40
CA ASN A 130 12.33 -7.87 -4.69
C ASN A 130 13.36 -6.88 -4.11
N TYR A 131 13.03 -6.18 -3.02
CA TYR A 131 13.87 -5.13 -2.45
C TYR A 131 14.59 -5.57 -1.19
N ILE A 132 15.82 -5.09 -1.07
CA ILE A 132 16.72 -5.30 0.07
C ILE A 132 17.06 -3.96 0.71
N GLU A 133 17.21 -3.97 2.03
CA GLU A 133 17.74 -2.84 2.78
C GLU A 133 19.26 -2.98 2.90
N ILE A 134 19.96 -1.95 2.45
CA ILE A 134 21.42 -1.92 2.36
C ILE A 134 21.99 -0.74 3.10
N ARG A 135 23.26 -0.82 3.49
CA ARG A 135 24.02 0.30 4.04
C ARG A 135 25.51 0.16 3.75
N ALA A 136 26.25 1.26 3.88
CA ALA A 136 27.70 1.19 3.97
C ALA A 136 28.12 0.33 5.18
N THR A 137 29.27 -0.35 5.06
CA THR A 137 29.86 -1.16 6.14
C THR A 137 29.93 -0.41 7.46
N GLY A 138 29.23 -0.89 8.50
CA GLY A 138 29.18 -0.22 9.80
C GLY A 138 28.50 1.16 9.81
N GLY A 139 27.85 1.55 8.71
CA GLY A 139 27.11 2.81 8.61
C GLY A 139 25.76 2.77 9.32
N THR A 140 25.10 3.92 9.39
CA THR A 140 23.80 4.10 10.05
C THR A 140 22.73 4.68 9.14
N ASN A 141 23.03 4.87 7.85
CA ASN A 141 22.11 5.47 6.89
C ASN A 141 21.64 4.43 5.85
N PRO A 142 20.75 3.50 6.23
CA PRO A 142 20.29 2.47 5.32
C PRO A 142 19.35 3.03 4.25
N CYS A 143 19.18 2.29 3.16
CA CYS A 143 18.21 2.59 2.14
C CYS A 143 17.82 1.30 1.40
N TRP A 144 16.77 1.38 0.60
CA TRP A 144 16.21 0.23 -0.10
C TRP A 144 16.55 0.24 -1.59
N MET A 145 16.97 -0.89 -2.14
CA MET A 145 17.19 -1.06 -3.59
C MET A 145 16.65 -2.40 -4.08
N ASN A 146 16.38 -2.51 -5.38
CA ASN A 146 16.02 -3.80 -5.97
C ASN A 146 17.24 -4.73 -5.97
N SER A 147 17.06 -5.95 -5.48
CA SER A 147 18.10 -6.97 -5.37
C SER A 147 18.69 -7.37 -6.72
N GLU A 148 17.96 -7.17 -7.82
CA GLU A 148 18.43 -7.47 -9.18
C GLU A 148 19.70 -6.68 -9.56
N TRP A 149 19.96 -5.54 -8.91
CA TRP A 149 21.13 -4.69 -9.15
C TRP A 149 22.28 -4.95 -8.18
N MET A 150 22.21 -6.03 -7.40
CA MET A 150 23.20 -6.40 -6.40
C MET A 150 23.69 -7.84 -6.63
N ASN A 151 25.01 -8.02 -6.69
CA ASN A 151 25.61 -9.33 -6.59
C ASN A 151 25.72 -9.74 -5.11
N ILE A 152 24.72 -10.46 -4.61
CA ILE A 152 24.59 -10.86 -3.20
C ILE A 152 25.48 -12.09 -2.90
N LYS A 153 26.31 -11.99 -1.86
CA LYS A 153 27.17 -13.10 -1.39
C LYS A 153 26.48 -13.83 -0.23
N GLY A 154 25.80 -14.93 -0.54
CA GLY A 154 25.14 -15.80 0.43
C GLY A 154 23.67 -16.04 0.13
N ASP A 155 22.97 -16.74 1.02
CA ASP A 155 21.54 -17.02 0.91
C ASP A 155 20.72 -15.85 1.48
N ILE A 156 19.91 -15.20 0.64
CA ILE A 156 19.08 -14.07 1.06
C ILE A 156 18.07 -14.42 2.16
N ASN A 157 17.70 -15.70 2.31
CA ASN A 157 16.73 -16.13 3.30
C ASN A 157 17.23 -16.04 4.75
N VAL A 158 18.53 -15.88 4.97
CA VAL A 158 19.10 -15.67 6.31
C VAL A 158 19.09 -14.20 6.76
N ILE A 159 18.68 -13.29 5.88
CA ILE A 159 18.55 -11.85 6.17
C ILE A 159 17.19 -11.57 6.81
N GLU A 160 17.16 -10.60 7.72
CA GLU A 160 15.97 -10.16 8.42
C GLU A 160 14.84 -9.78 7.44
N PRO A 161 13.66 -10.43 7.53
CA PRO A 161 12.46 -9.94 6.86
C PRO A 161 11.92 -8.73 7.62
N ILE A 162 11.87 -7.57 6.97
CA ILE A 162 11.34 -6.34 7.54
C ILE A 162 9.89 -6.18 7.11
N ASP A 163 9.00 -6.04 8.10
CA ASP A 163 7.60 -5.69 7.86
C ASP A 163 7.53 -4.22 7.39
N PRO A 164 6.88 -3.92 6.26
CA PRO A 164 6.66 -2.55 5.80
C PRO A 164 6.06 -1.61 6.85
N LYS A 165 5.33 -2.13 7.85
CA LYS A 165 4.77 -1.34 8.96
C LYS A 165 5.83 -0.78 9.90
N ASP A 166 6.97 -1.44 10.01
CA ASP A 166 8.07 -1.04 10.90
C ASP A 166 8.99 0.01 10.26
N ILE A 167 8.79 0.31 8.97
CA ILE A 167 9.58 1.29 8.23
C ILE A 167 9.17 2.71 8.63
N VAL A 168 10.15 3.46 9.14
CA VAL A 168 9.97 4.88 9.48
C VAL A 168 10.28 5.74 8.26
N LEU A 169 9.25 6.36 7.71
CA LEU A 169 9.36 7.29 6.59
C LEU A 169 9.62 8.73 7.09
N PRO A 170 10.38 9.55 6.34
CA PRO A 170 10.56 10.97 6.66
C PRO A 170 9.22 11.70 6.57
N GLU A 171 8.83 12.41 7.61
CA GLU A 171 7.58 13.17 7.62
C GLU A 171 7.76 14.51 6.89
N SER A 172 6.74 14.88 6.10
CA SER A 172 6.64 16.21 5.49
C SER A 172 6.32 17.24 6.59
N PRO A 173 7.13 18.27 6.78
CA PRO A 173 6.83 19.34 7.73
C PRO A 173 5.83 20.39 7.18
N TYR A 174 5.35 20.22 5.95
CA TYR A 174 4.60 21.25 5.21
C TYR A 174 3.15 20.90 4.89
N TYR A 175 2.83 19.61 4.77
CA TYR A 175 1.52 19.13 4.33
C TYR A 175 0.96 18.10 5.32
N GLY A 176 -0.33 18.27 5.65
CA GLY A 176 -1.09 17.32 6.46
C GLY A 176 -1.60 16.11 5.67
N PRO A 177 -2.34 15.20 6.32
CA PRO A 177 -2.87 14.00 5.68
C PRO A 177 -3.79 14.32 4.50
N LEU A 178 -3.89 13.37 3.56
CA LEU A 178 -4.84 13.46 2.46
C LEU A 178 -6.28 13.49 2.97
N THR A 179 -7.17 14.10 2.20
CA THR A 179 -8.60 14.20 2.53
C THR A 179 -9.44 13.46 1.49
N GLY A 180 -10.70 13.14 1.84
CA GLY A 180 -11.62 12.44 0.94
C GLY A 180 -11.16 11.04 0.56
N VAL A 181 -10.33 10.40 1.40
CA VAL A 181 -9.85 9.03 1.16
C VAL A 181 -11.02 8.06 1.29
N GLN A 182 -11.26 7.31 0.23
CA GLN A 182 -12.34 6.33 0.13
C GLN A 182 -11.93 5.17 -0.77
N ALA A 183 -12.64 4.05 -0.64
CA ALA A 183 -12.49 2.92 -1.54
C ALA A 183 -13.84 2.28 -1.87
N VAL A 184 -14.00 1.84 -3.12
CA VAL A 184 -15.21 1.20 -3.63
C VAL A 184 -14.82 -0.11 -4.30
N ARG A 185 -15.57 -1.18 -4.02
CA ARG A 185 -15.34 -2.50 -4.60
C ARG A 185 -16.31 -2.78 -5.74
N ASN A 186 -15.77 -3.28 -6.85
CA ASN A 186 -16.53 -3.88 -7.94
C ASN A 186 -15.92 -5.25 -8.29
N GLY A 187 -16.53 -6.33 -7.78
CA GLY A 187 -15.98 -7.67 -7.89
C GLY A 187 -14.63 -7.79 -7.18
N LYS A 188 -13.59 -8.16 -7.95
CA LYS A 188 -12.21 -8.27 -7.46
C LYS A 188 -11.44 -6.94 -7.50
N ILE A 189 -11.98 -5.92 -8.15
CA ILE A 189 -11.30 -4.63 -8.25
C ILE A 189 -11.77 -3.73 -7.11
N VAL A 190 -10.81 -3.12 -6.42
CA VAL A 190 -11.04 -2.05 -5.46
C VAL A 190 -10.46 -0.77 -6.03
N THR A 191 -11.31 0.21 -6.27
CA THR A 191 -10.90 1.56 -6.66
C THR A 191 -10.71 2.38 -5.40
N ILE A 192 -9.50 2.87 -5.18
CA ILE A 192 -9.11 3.73 -4.07
C ILE A 192 -8.95 5.14 -4.61
N SER A 193 -9.55 6.14 -3.96
CA SER A 193 -9.47 7.54 -4.40
C SER A 193 -9.33 8.51 -3.25
N TRP A 194 -8.78 9.70 -3.54
CA TRP A 194 -8.58 10.79 -2.58
C TRP A 194 -8.69 12.15 -3.25
N ASN A 195 -8.77 13.22 -2.45
CA ASN A 195 -8.74 14.60 -2.95
C ASN A 195 -7.32 15.00 -3.37
N LEU A 196 -7.23 15.95 -4.31
CA LEU A 196 -5.95 16.50 -4.76
C LEU A 196 -5.17 17.12 -3.61
N LEU A 197 -3.92 16.70 -3.44
CA LEU A 197 -2.96 17.43 -2.62
C LEU A 197 -2.36 18.57 -3.44
N ALA A 198 -2.74 19.80 -3.11
CA ALA A 198 -2.22 21.00 -3.76
C ALA A 198 -0.79 21.32 -3.29
N ILE A 199 0.20 20.66 -3.87
CA ILE A 199 1.61 20.92 -3.60
C ILE A 199 2.02 22.25 -4.24
N SER A 200 2.73 23.08 -3.47
CA SER A 200 3.20 24.39 -3.93
C SER A 200 4.32 24.24 -4.95
N PRO A 201 4.44 25.18 -5.93
CA PRO A 201 5.52 25.12 -6.92
C PRO A 201 6.90 24.97 -6.29
N GLY A 202 7.70 24.03 -6.80
CA GLY A 202 9.06 23.75 -6.32
C GLY A 202 9.13 22.97 -5.00
N LYS A 203 8.00 22.49 -4.48
CA LYS A 203 7.93 21.55 -3.35
C LYS A 203 7.66 20.11 -3.80
N ASP A 204 7.28 19.90 -5.05
CA ASP A 204 7.12 18.55 -5.60
C ASP A 204 8.44 17.79 -5.62
N SER A 205 8.34 16.46 -5.55
CA SER A 205 9.49 15.54 -5.52
C SER A 205 10.01 15.18 -6.91
N LEU A 206 9.38 15.66 -7.98
CA LEU A 206 9.51 15.16 -9.36
C LEU A 206 9.30 13.63 -9.49
N GLN A 207 8.72 13.00 -8.47
CA GLN A 207 8.36 11.59 -8.39
C GLN A 207 6.85 11.47 -8.15
N TYR A 208 6.35 10.24 -7.96
CA TYR A 208 4.94 10.02 -7.65
C TYR A 208 4.50 10.92 -6.48
N PRO A 209 3.49 11.80 -6.66
CA PRO A 209 2.97 12.65 -5.61
C PRO A 209 2.16 11.87 -4.56
N TYR A 210 1.90 10.59 -4.81
CA TYR A 210 1.20 9.70 -3.87
C TYR A 210 1.88 8.35 -3.79
N LEU A 211 1.97 7.83 -2.57
CA LEU A 211 2.33 6.45 -2.27
C LEU A 211 1.10 5.78 -1.63
N VAL A 212 0.68 4.65 -2.18
CA VAL A 212 -0.34 3.79 -1.59
C VAL A 212 0.33 2.48 -1.17
N GLU A 213 0.34 2.21 0.11
CA GLU A 213 0.78 0.93 0.65
C GLU A 213 -0.44 0.04 0.84
N THR A 214 -0.47 -1.10 0.15
CA THR A 214 -1.60 -2.03 0.18
C THR A 214 -1.16 -3.40 0.67
N TRP A 215 -2.06 -4.07 1.38
CA TRP A 215 -1.94 -5.45 1.81
C TRP A 215 -3.16 -6.18 1.28
N LEU A 216 -2.98 -6.83 0.13
CA LEU A 216 -4.07 -7.36 -0.68
C LEU A 216 -4.11 -8.87 -0.59
N CYS A 217 -5.30 -9.43 -0.67
CA CYS A 217 -5.48 -10.86 -0.71
C CYS A 217 -5.11 -11.40 -2.09
N GLN A 218 -4.06 -12.22 -2.14
CA GLN A 218 -3.59 -12.91 -3.34
C GLN A 218 -3.40 -14.39 -3.01
N ASN A 219 -4.13 -15.25 -3.74
CA ASN A 219 -4.02 -16.70 -3.60
C ASN A 219 -4.14 -17.19 -2.14
N GLY A 220 -5.05 -16.59 -1.36
CA GLY A 220 -5.31 -16.94 0.03
C GLY A 220 -4.29 -16.40 1.05
N LYS A 221 -3.38 -15.52 0.65
CA LYS A 221 -2.45 -14.82 1.54
C LYS A 221 -2.54 -13.30 1.38
N ILE A 222 -2.35 -12.58 2.47
CA ILE A 222 -2.14 -11.14 2.42
C ILE A 222 -0.72 -10.88 1.92
N VAL A 223 -0.60 -10.08 0.85
CA VAL A 223 0.67 -9.73 0.21
C VAL A 223 0.77 -8.22 0.11
N PHE A 224 1.95 -7.69 0.46
CA PHE A 224 2.24 -6.28 0.39
C PHE A 224 2.52 -5.79 -1.05
N PHE A 225 1.80 -4.75 -1.49
CA PHE A 225 2.04 -4.06 -2.76
C PHE A 225 2.08 -2.54 -2.57
N PRO A 226 3.27 -1.92 -2.62
CA PRO A 226 3.42 -0.47 -2.64
C PRO A 226 3.26 0.08 -4.06
N ILE A 227 2.43 1.10 -4.23
CA ILE A 227 2.06 1.67 -5.52
C ILE A 227 2.32 3.17 -5.50
N GLY A 228 3.02 3.67 -6.52
CA GLY A 228 3.16 5.11 -6.76
C GLY A 228 2.09 5.57 -7.74
N SER A 229 1.46 6.71 -7.49
CA SER A 229 0.43 7.26 -8.37
C SER A 229 0.67 8.72 -8.72
N TRP A 230 0.48 9.06 -10.00
CA TRP A 230 0.43 10.44 -10.51
C TRP A 230 -0.98 11.02 -10.47
N THR A 231 -1.98 10.17 -10.26
CA THR A 231 -3.40 10.51 -10.21
C THR A 231 -3.95 10.31 -8.80
N ASN A 232 -5.14 10.83 -8.54
CA ASN A 232 -5.76 10.74 -7.21
C ASN A 232 -6.65 9.51 -7.04
N SER A 233 -6.42 8.49 -7.86
CA SER A 233 -7.16 7.24 -7.87
C SER A 233 -6.27 6.13 -8.40
N ILE A 234 -6.42 4.94 -7.83
CA ILE A 234 -5.82 3.70 -8.32
C ILE A 234 -6.84 2.55 -8.26
N ASP A 235 -6.68 1.59 -9.16
CA ASP A 235 -7.39 0.31 -9.11
C ASP A 235 -6.41 -0.77 -8.66
N VAL A 236 -6.85 -1.60 -7.73
CA VAL A 236 -6.09 -2.77 -7.26
C VAL A 236 -6.95 -4.02 -7.32
N GLU A 237 -6.33 -5.15 -7.64
CA GLU A 237 -6.99 -6.45 -7.57
C GLU A 237 -6.86 -7.00 -6.15
N ASP A 238 -8.00 -7.23 -5.50
CA ASP A 238 -8.08 -7.83 -4.17
C ASP A 238 -9.00 -9.06 -4.23
N GLN A 239 -8.39 -10.24 -4.18
CA GLN A 239 -9.08 -11.51 -4.32
C GLN A 239 -9.87 -11.85 -3.04
N THR A 240 -10.70 -12.88 -3.11
CA THR A 240 -11.36 -13.43 -1.93
C THR A 240 -10.58 -14.64 -1.40
N GLY A 241 -10.80 -15.02 -0.13
CA GLY A 241 -10.28 -16.28 0.43
C GLY A 241 -9.17 -16.14 1.47
N CYS A 242 -8.70 -14.93 1.76
CA CYS A 242 -7.81 -14.69 2.89
C CYS A 242 -8.58 -14.70 4.22
N ILE A 243 -7.92 -15.17 5.28
CA ILE A 243 -8.47 -15.16 6.65
C ILE A 243 -8.47 -13.73 7.19
N GLU A 244 -7.35 -13.03 6.99
CA GLU A 244 -7.21 -11.63 7.36
C GLU A 244 -7.80 -10.74 6.27
N PRO A 245 -8.46 -9.62 6.64
CA PRO A 245 -8.95 -8.67 5.67
C PRO A 245 -7.79 -7.92 5.03
N SER A 246 -7.95 -7.61 3.75
CA SER A 246 -7.08 -6.65 3.07
C SER A 246 -7.26 -5.25 3.64
N TYR A 247 -6.22 -4.44 3.56
CA TYR A 247 -6.21 -3.06 4.03
C TYR A 247 -5.14 -2.27 3.28
N ALA A 248 -5.19 -0.96 3.41
CA ALA A 248 -4.23 -0.08 2.77
C ALA A 248 -4.15 1.26 3.49
N ARG A 249 -3.05 1.98 3.28
CA ARG A 249 -2.87 3.37 3.69
C ARG A 249 -2.29 4.19 2.55
N VAL A 250 -2.62 5.47 2.52
CA VAL A 250 -2.15 6.40 1.49
C VAL A 250 -1.43 7.60 2.09
N TYR A 251 -0.41 8.05 1.37
CA TYR A 251 0.42 9.20 1.67
C TYR A 251 0.38 10.21 0.52
N GLY A 252 0.35 11.49 0.86
CA GLY A 252 0.89 12.52 -0.01
C GLY A 252 2.41 12.52 0.05
N VAL A 253 3.07 12.82 -1.07
CA VAL A 253 4.51 12.75 -1.22
C VAL A 253 5.03 14.07 -1.78
N GLU A 254 5.99 14.66 -1.09
CA GLU A 254 6.69 15.87 -1.51
C GLU A 254 8.19 15.73 -1.27
N LYS A 255 9.00 16.70 -1.68
CA LYS A 255 10.46 16.51 -1.73
C LYS A 255 11.15 16.31 -0.37
N HIS A 256 10.54 16.69 0.75
CA HIS A 256 11.12 16.47 2.08
C HIS A 256 10.58 15.20 2.78
N GLY A 257 9.46 14.64 2.32
CA GLY A 257 8.88 13.46 2.94
C GLY A 257 7.43 13.18 2.57
N TYR A 258 6.76 12.49 3.49
CA TYR A 258 5.41 11.97 3.35
C TYR A 258 4.47 12.69 4.31
N THR A 259 3.24 12.96 3.90
CA THR A 259 2.19 13.38 4.84
C THR A 259 1.95 12.28 5.87
N PRO A 260 1.32 12.57 7.02
CA PRO A 260 0.78 11.51 7.87
C PRO A 260 -0.09 10.53 7.05
N PRO A 261 0.04 9.20 7.27
CA PRO A 261 -0.74 8.22 6.53
C PRO A 261 -2.22 8.36 6.83
N VAL A 262 -3.04 8.05 5.84
CA VAL A 262 -4.47 7.86 6.02
C VAL A 262 -4.81 6.42 5.73
N GLU A 263 -5.31 5.71 6.75
CA GLU A 263 -5.87 4.38 6.58
C GLU A 263 -7.10 4.45 5.66
N ILE A 264 -7.12 3.62 4.64
CA ILE A 264 -8.19 3.57 3.65
C ILE A 264 -9.34 2.75 4.23
N PRO A 265 -10.58 3.27 4.26
CA PRO A 265 -11.74 2.50 4.71
C PRO A 265 -12.02 1.38 3.71
N TRP A 266 -11.46 0.19 3.98
CA TRP A 266 -11.46 -0.91 3.03
C TRP A 266 -12.88 -1.46 2.83
N PRO A 267 -13.36 -1.62 1.58
CA PRO A 267 -14.70 -2.12 1.34
C PRO A 267 -14.77 -3.61 1.66
N ILE A 268 -15.65 -3.95 2.60
CA ILE A 268 -15.96 -5.33 2.96
C ILE A 268 -16.54 -6.09 1.77
N ILE A 269 -16.24 -7.38 1.71
CA ILE A 269 -16.91 -8.30 0.78
C ILE A 269 -18.31 -8.53 1.35
N SER A 270 -19.35 -8.03 0.70
CA SER A 270 -20.73 -8.42 1.02
C SER A 270 -20.83 -9.93 0.80
N LYS A 271 -21.08 -10.69 1.86
CA LYS A 271 -21.39 -12.13 1.78
C LYS A 271 -22.71 -12.36 1.08
#